data_AF-A0A662QAB6-F1
#
_entry.id   AF-A0A662QAB6-F1
#
_cell.length_a   1.000
_cell.length_b   1.000
_cell.length_c   1.000
_cell.angle_alpha   90.00
_cell.angle_beta   90.00
_cell.angle_gamma   90.00
#
_symmetry.space_group_name_H-M   'P 1'
#
loop_
_entity.id
_entity.type
_entity.pdbx_description
1 polymer ?
#
loop_
_entity_poly.entity_id
_entity_poly.type
_entity_poly.pdbx_seq_one_letter_code
_entity_poly.pdbx_strand_id
1 'polypeptide(L)'
;KEQITEANVHDLLKDVDVVVDGQDNFKTRFIINEACIEDLKPFVHGAVYAFEGRLMTIIAGKGPCLRCLIPQDPKQVTPVPVFGPLPGIVGVLEALEAIKLLTGVGEPSLGRLLIIDGETLSFYSVDIRRDPNCPVCGGNKKRK
;
A
#
# COMPACT_ATOMS: atom_id res chain seq x y z
N LYS A 1 -17.03 -0.20 -14.79
CA LYS A 1 -16.16 -0.69 -13.69
C LYS A 1 -16.91 -0.47 -12.39
N GLU A 2 -16.94 -1.46 -11.50
CA GLU A 2 -17.59 -1.34 -10.19
C GLU A 2 -16.69 -0.57 -9.22
N GLN A 3 -17.30 0.19 -8.30
CA GLN A 3 -16.58 0.91 -7.25
C GLN A 3 -16.21 -0.06 -6.11
N ILE A 4 -14.98 0.04 -5.59
CA ILE A 4 -14.55 -0.74 -4.42
C ILE A 4 -15.16 -0.12 -3.16
N THR A 5 -15.81 -0.94 -2.35
CA THR A 5 -16.50 -0.56 -1.10
C THR A 5 -16.28 -1.64 -0.04
N GLU A 6 -16.60 -1.32 1.21
CA GLU A 6 -16.56 -2.31 2.32
C GLU A 6 -17.47 -3.52 2.04
N ALA A 7 -18.55 -3.34 1.28
CA ALA A 7 -19.53 -4.39 1.01
C ALA A 7 -19.07 -5.41 -0.05
N ASN A 8 -18.16 -5.04 -0.96
CA ASN A 8 -17.73 -5.90 -2.06
C ASN A 8 -16.24 -6.25 -2.04
N VAL A 9 -15.41 -5.57 -1.24
CA VAL A 9 -13.96 -5.76 -1.26
C VAL A 9 -13.55 -7.21 -0.99
N HIS A 10 -14.15 -7.89 -0.02
CA HIS A 10 -13.82 -9.28 0.28
C HIS A 10 -14.15 -10.23 -0.87
N ASP A 11 -15.27 -10.02 -1.57
CA ASP A 11 -15.63 -10.82 -2.74
C ASP A 11 -14.64 -10.60 -3.89
N LEU A 12 -14.16 -9.36 -4.07
CA LEU A 12 -13.14 -9.03 -5.07
C LEU A 12 -11.77 -9.65 -4.75
N LEU A 13 -11.48 -9.94 -3.48
CA LEU A 13 -10.19 -10.47 -3.03
C LEU A 13 -10.09 -12.00 -3.00
N LYS A 14 -11.22 -12.73 -3.10
CA LYS A 14 -11.26 -14.20 -2.92
C LYS A 14 -10.18 -14.94 -3.71
N ASP A 15 -10.15 -14.70 -5.02
CA ASP A 15 -9.27 -15.41 -5.97
C ASP A 15 -8.02 -14.60 -6.34
N VAL A 16 -7.65 -13.62 -5.52
CA VAL A 16 -6.47 -12.78 -5.73
C VAL A 16 -5.30 -13.27 -4.87
N ASP A 17 -4.14 -13.48 -5.48
CA ASP A 17 -2.90 -13.87 -4.77
C ASP A 17 -2.16 -12.67 -4.19
N VAL A 18 -2.12 -11.55 -4.93
CA VAL A 18 -1.47 -10.29 -4.54
C VAL A 18 -2.30 -9.11 -5.02
N VAL A 19 -2.51 -8.14 -4.13
CA VAL A 19 -3.22 -6.89 -4.45
C VAL A 19 -2.21 -5.79 -4.77
N VAL A 20 -2.47 -5.02 -5.81
CA VAL A 20 -1.64 -3.87 -6.22
C VAL A 20 -2.49 -2.61 -6.18
N ASP A 21 -1.98 -1.55 -5.55
CA ASP A 21 -2.65 -0.26 -5.48
C ASP A 21 -2.61 0.43 -6.85
N GLY A 22 -3.70 1.13 -7.15
CA GLY A 22 -3.81 2.01 -8.30
C GLY A 22 -4.87 3.08 -8.05
N GLN A 23 -5.20 3.31 -6.77
CA GLN A 23 -6.27 4.18 -6.34
C GLN A 23 -5.73 5.59 -6.12
N ASP A 24 -6.55 6.58 -6.43
CA ASP A 24 -6.23 8.01 -6.30
C ASP A 24 -6.76 8.63 -5.00
N ASN A 25 -7.42 7.84 -4.15
CA ASN A 25 -8.08 8.33 -2.95
C ASN A 25 -7.82 7.45 -1.72
N PHE A 26 -7.58 8.09 -0.58
CA PHE A 26 -7.26 7.40 0.68
C PHE A 26 -8.37 6.48 1.17
N LYS A 27 -9.63 6.83 0.96
CA LYS A 27 -10.78 6.02 1.40
C LYS A 27 -10.68 4.60 0.84
N THR A 28 -10.49 4.46 -0.47
CA THR A 28 -10.41 3.14 -1.12
C THR A 28 -9.15 2.39 -0.71
N ARG A 29 -8.02 3.10 -0.59
CA ARG A 29 -6.76 2.50 -0.11
C ARG A 29 -6.89 1.90 1.29
N PHE A 30 -7.59 2.58 2.20
CA PHE A 30 -7.81 2.06 3.55
C PHE A 30 -8.77 0.86 3.57
N ILE A 31 -9.85 0.88 2.78
CA ILE A 31 -10.75 -0.28 2.62
C ILE A 31 -9.96 -1.50 2.12
N ILE A 32 -9.16 -1.34 1.07
CA ILE A 32 -8.31 -2.41 0.52
C ILE A 32 -7.31 -2.90 1.56
N ASN A 33 -6.61 -1.99 2.25
CA ASN A 33 -5.64 -2.34 3.28
C ASN A 33 -6.27 -3.15 4.41
N GLU A 34 -7.45 -2.75 4.90
CA GLU A 34 -8.14 -3.47 5.97
C GLU A 34 -8.54 -4.87 5.52
N ALA A 35 -9.17 -4.98 4.34
CA ALA A 35 -9.55 -6.27 3.77
C ALA A 35 -8.34 -7.18 3.51
N CYS A 36 -7.21 -6.64 3.02
CA CYS A 36 -5.98 -7.41 2.81
C CYS A 36 -5.39 -7.94 4.13
N ILE A 37 -5.48 -7.16 5.21
CA ILE A 37 -5.03 -7.61 6.53
C ILE A 37 -5.94 -8.71 7.08
N GLU A 38 -7.25 -8.61 6.86
CA GLU A 38 -8.25 -9.59 7.32
C GLU A 38 -8.20 -10.89 6.52
N ASP A 39 -8.12 -10.80 5.19
CA ASP A 39 -8.10 -11.93 4.25
C ASP A 39 -6.70 -12.50 4.00
N LEU A 40 -5.69 -11.98 4.73
CA LEU A 40 -4.28 -12.39 4.64
C LEU A 40 -3.68 -12.26 3.23
N LYS A 41 -4.14 -11.28 2.45
CA LYS A 41 -3.64 -10.99 1.10
C LYS A 41 -2.44 -10.02 1.17
N PRO A 42 -1.30 -10.34 0.54
CA PRO A 42 -0.24 -9.36 0.34
C PRO A 42 -0.75 -8.16 -0.46
N PHE A 43 -0.37 -6.96 -0.03
CA PHE A 43 -0.76 -5.71 -0.66
C PHE A 43 0.45 -4.85 -0.98
N VAL A 44 0.64 -4.52 -2.25
CA VAL A 44 1.67 -3.60 -2.73
C VAL A 44 1.04 -2.23 -2.87
N HIS A 45 1.47 -1.29 -2.03
CA HIS A 45 0.96 0.07 -2.02
C HIS A 45 1.92 1.02 -2.73
N GLY A 46 1.46 1.61 -3.84
CA GLY A 46 2.07 2.74 -4.51
C GLY A 46 1.29 4.04 -4.28
N ALA A 47 2.01 5.16 -4.23
CA ALA A 47 1.42 6.48 -4.23
C ALA A 47 2.30 7.49 -4.96
N VAL A 48 1.68 8.55 -5.46
CA VAL A 48 2.37 9.61 -6.19
C VAL A 48 1.81 10.95 -5.76
N TYR A 49 2.70 11.94 -5.57
CA TYR A 49 2.35 13.30 -5.20
C TYR A 49 3.38 14.27 -5.76
N ALA A 50 2.96 15.19 -6.64
CA ALA A 50 3.87 16.10 -7.36
C ALA A 50 5.02 15.35 -8.07
N PHE A 51 6.25 15.48 -7.56
CA PHE A 51 7.45 14.81 -8.04
C PHE A 51 7.88 13.62 -7.17
N GLU A 52 7.12 13.27 -6.14
CA GLU A 52 7.45 12.18 -5.22
C GLU A 52 6.62 10.92 -5.50
N GLY A 53 7.31 9.80 -5.65
CA GLY A 53 6.72 8.46 -5.69
C GLY A 53 7.00 7.71 -4.39
N ARG A 54 6.06 6.86 -3.98
CA ARG A 54 6.18 6.03 -2.78
C ARG A 54 5.79 4.60 -3.09
N LEU A 55 6.48 3.65 -2.46
CA LEU A 55 6.15 2.24 -2.52
C LEU A 55 6.40 1.55 -1.17
N MET A 56 5.47 0.70 -0.77
CA MET A 56 5.62 -0.15 0.41
C MET A 56 4.84 -1.46 0.22
N THR A 57 5.43 -2.58 0.65
CA THR A 57 4.76 -3.88 0.65
C THR A 57 4.22 -4.20 2.04
N ILE A 58 2.95 -4.58 2.09
CA ILE A 58 2.19 -4.88 3.30
C ILE A 58 1.86 -6.38 3.31
N ILE A 59 2.24 -7.07 4.38
CA ILE A 59 1.93 -8.49 4.58
C ILE A 59 1.40 -8.68 6.00
N ALA A 60 0.18 -9.22 6.10
CA ALA A 60 -0.51 -9.43 7.38
C ALA A 60 0.38 -10.19 8.38
N GLY A 61 0.52 -9.64 9.58
CA GLY A 61 1.30 -10.23 10.67
C GLY A 61 2.83 -10.13 10.54
N LYS A 62 3.39 -9.81 9.38
CA LYS A 62 4.85 -9.73 9.16
C LYS A 62 5.44 -8.31 9.25
N GLY A 63 4.61 -7.27 9.21
CA GLY A 63 5.08 -5.89 9.25
C GLY A 63 3.97 -4.87 9.53
N PRO A 64 4.27 -3.56 9.38
CA PRO A 64 3.26 -2.50 9.45
C PRO A 64 2.25 -2.60 8.29
N CYS A 65 1.03 -2.12 8.53
CA CYS A 65 0.03 -1.90 7.48
C CYS A 65 -0.02 -0.42 7.07
N LEU A 66 -0.86 -0.07 6.09
CA LEU A 66 -1.01 1.31 5.63
C LEU A 66 -1.42 2.27 6.75
N ARG A 67 -2.25 1.81 7.70
CA ARG A 67 -2.65 2.63 8.87
C ARG A 67 -1.52 2.86 9.87
N CYS A 68 -0.49 2.00 9.90
CA CYS A 68 0.73 2.30 10.66
C CYS A 68 1.56 3.42 9.99
N LEU A 69 1.58 3.46 8.66
CA LEU A 69 2.23 4.51 7.90
C LEU A 69 1.46 5.85 7.97
N ILE A 70 0.13 5.79 7.93
CA ILE A 70 -0.77 6.95 7.92
C ILE A 70 -1.76 6.83 9.08
N PRO A 71 -1.36 7.15 10.33
CA PRO A 71 -2.19 6.91 11.52
C PRO A 71 -3.45 7.77 11.58
N GLN A 72 -3.37 8.99 11.04
CA GLN A 72 -4.49 9.94 11.00
C GLN A 72 -4.97 10.12 9.57
N ASP A 73 -6.27 10.28 9.39
CA ASP A 73 -6.79 10.55 8.06
C ASP A 73 -6.16 11.85 7.52
N PRO A 74 -5.58 11.81 6.32
CA PRO A 74 -4.96 12.98 5.73
C PRO A 74 -6.05 14.02 5.52
N LYS A 75 -5.77 15.27 5.91
CA LYS A 75 -6.65 16.41 5.62
C LYS A 75 -6.94 16.41 4.12
N GLN A 76 -8.16 16.77 3.72
CA GLN A 76 -8.49 16.94 2.30
C GLN A 76 -7.46 17.88 1.67
N VAL A 77 -6.56 17.29 0.88
CA VAL A 77 -5.58 18.04 0.11
C VAL A 77 -6.27 18.35 -1.22
N THR A 78 -6.21 19.61 -1.64
CA THR A 78 -6.53 19.98 -3.02
C THR A 78 -5.74 19.06 -3.96
N PRO A 79 -6.35 18.48 -5.01
CA PRO A 79 -5.63 17.62 -5.94
C PRO A 79 -4.38 18.34 -6.45
N VAL A 80 -3.20 17.78 -6.15
CA VAL A 80 -1.92 18.30 -6.64
C VAL A 80 -1.60 17.57 -7.94
N PRO A 81 -1.35 18.28 -9.04
CA PRO A 81 -0.92 17.67 -10.29
C PRO A 81 0.32 16.80 -10.08
N VAL A 82 0.36 15.65 -10.74
CA VAL A 82 1.51 14.73 -10.71
C VAL A 82 2.30 14.82 -12.01
N PHE A 83 3.61 14.62 -11.93
CA PHE A 83 4.44 14.55 -13.12
C PHE A 83 4.21 13.22 -13.85
N GLY A 84 3.68 13.27 -15.08
CA GLY A 84 3.09 12.12 -15.79
C GLY A 84 3.93 10.82 -15.85
N PRO A 85 5.26 10.86 -16.02
CA PRO A 85 6.09 9.65 -15.99
C PRO A 85 6.17 8.95 -14.64
N LEU A 86 5.96 9.68 -13.53
CA LEU A 86 6.21 9.19 -12.18
C LEU A 86 5.24 8.07 -11.76
N PRO A 87 3.92 8.15 -12.02
CA PRO A 87 3.03 7.00 -11.87
C PRO A 87 3.47 5.77 -12.68
N GLY A 88 4.08 5.96 -13.86
CA GLY A 88 4.63 4.86 -14.65
C GLY A 88 5.82 4.18 -13.95
N ILE A 89 6.72 4.97 -13.36
CA ILE A 89 7.84 4.45 -12.56
C ILE A 89 7.32 3.68 -11.34
N VAL A 90 6.39 4.26 -10.57
CA VAL A 90 5.80 3.62 -9.40
C VAL A 90 5.09 2.32 -9.78
N GLY A 91 4.26 2.31 -10.82
CA GLY A 91 3.54 1.12 -11.26
C GLY A 91 4.46 -0.02 -11.72
N VAL A 92 5.60 0.28 -12.35
CA VAL A 92 6.61 -0.74 -12.71
C VAL A 92 7.24 -1.35 -11.45
N LEU A 93 7.51 -0.53 -10.43
CA LEU A 93 8.04 -1.03 -9.16
C LEU A 93 7.00 -1.83 -8.37
N GLU A 94 5.72 -1.43 -8.43
CA GLU A 94 4.63 -2.21 -7.84
C GLU A 94 4.50 -3.59 -8.50
N ALA A 95 4.58 -3.65 -9.82
CA ALA A 95 4.59 -4.91 -10.56
C ALA A 95 5.81 -5.79 -10.18
N LEU A 96 6.97 -5.16 -9.98
CA LEU A 96 8.18 -5.86 -9.52
C LEU A 96 7.98 -6.47 -8.12
N GLU A 97 7.40 -5.74 -7.17
CA GLU A 97 7.05 -6.30 -5.85
C GLU A 97 6.06 -7.46 -5.96
N ALA A 98 5.04 -7.34 -6.81
CA ALA A 98 4.07 -8.41 -7.01
C ALA A 98 4.74 -9.68 -7.54
N ILE A 99 5.65 -9.56 -8.52
CA ILE A 99 6.43 -10.69 -9.03
C ILE A 99 7.29 -11.31 -7.92
N LYS A 100 7.95 -10.50 -7.08
CA LYS A 100 8.73 -11.01 -5.95
C LYS A 100 7.86 -11.81 -4.98
N LEU A 101 6.67 -11.31 -4.66
CA LEU A 101 5.72 -11.98 -3.77
C LEU A 101 5.22 -13.31 -4.37
N LEU A 102 4.90 -13.34 -5.65
CA LEU A 102 4.38 -14.52 -6.34
C LEU A 102 5.44 -15.61 -6.54
N THR A 103 6.68 -15.21 -6.80
CA THR A 103 7.77 -16.15 -7.14
C THR A 103 8.67 -16.50 -5.96
N GLY A 104 8.61 -15.71 -4.88
CA GLY A 104 9.51 -15.83 -3.72
C GLY A 104 10.93 -15.33 -3.99
N VAL A 105 11.20 -14.65 -5.10
CA VAL A 105 12.54 -14.11 -5.40
C VAL A 105 12.81 -12.80 -4.66
N GLY A 106 14.02 -12.66 -4.15
CA GLY A 106 14.49 -11.44 -3.48
C GLY A 106 13.72 -11.12 -2.20
N GLU A 107 13.80 -9.86 -1.78
CA GLU A 107 13.14 -9.38 -0.56
C GLU A 107 12.14 -8.27 -0.91
N PRO A 108 10.86 -8.38 -0.50
CA PRO A 108 9.89 -7.31 -0.71
C PRO A 108 10.21 -6.08 0.15
N SER A 109 9.67 -4.92 -0.22
CA SER A 109 9.77 -3.67 0.56
C SER A 109 8.88 -3.69 1.81
N LEU A 110 8.97 -4.75 2.60
CA LEU A 110 8.20 -4.96 3.83
C LEU A 110 8.81 -4.15 4.97
N GLY A 111 7.99 -3.33 5.63
CA GLY A 111 8.45 -2.48 6.74
C GLY A 111 9.40 -1.35 6.30
N ARG A 112 9.50 -1.11 4.99
CA ARG A 112 10.34 -0.08 4.39
C ARG A 112 9.52 0.70 3.37
N LEU A 113 9.42 2.01 3.56
CA LEU A 113 8.85 2.91 2.58
C LEU A 113 9.96 3.35 1.62
N LEU A 114 9.90 2.88 0.37
CA LEU A 114 10.72 3.41 -0.71
C LEU A 114 10.15 4.77 -1.12
N ILE A 115 11.01 5.77 -1.20
CA ILE A 115 10.69 7.11 -1.69
C ILE A 115 11.53 7.39 -2.93
N ILE A 116 10.86 7.86 -3.98
CA ILE A 116 11.40 8.18 -5.29
C ILE A 116 11.25 9.69 -5.45
N ASP A 117 12.37 10.40 -5.44
CA ASP A 117 12.40 11.83 -5.72
C ASP A 117 12.65 12.04 -7.21
N GLY A 118 11.61 12.47 -7.93
CA GLY A 118 11.64 12.75 -9.35
C GLY A 118 12.33 14.06 -9.73
N GLU A 119 12.57 14.98 -8.78
CA GLU A 119 13.33 16.22 -9.04
C GLU A 119 14.82 15.92 -9.13
N THR A 120 15.33 15.07 -8.22
CA THR A 120 16.75 14.72 -8.14
C THR A 120 17.09 13.36 -8.75
N LEU A 121 16.07 12.60 -9.18
CA LEU A 121 16.17 11.20 -9.62
C LEU A 121 16.84 10.29 -8.57
N SER A 122 16.54 10.54 -7.29
CA SER A 122 17.12 9.78 -6.18
C SER A 122 16.11 8.81 -5.56
N PHE A 123 16.65 7.74 -4.98
CA PHE A 123 15.89 6.71 -4.29
C PHE A 123 16.43 6.57 -2.87
N TYR A 124 15.55 6.64 -1.89
CA TYR A 124 15.90 6.41 -0.51
C TYR A 124 14.78 5.70 0.22
N SER A 125 15.06 5.22 1.42
CA SER A 125 14.13 4.39 2.17
C SER A 125 14.03 4.82 3.62
N VAL A 126 12.82 4.72 4.16
CA VAL A 126 12.54 4.98 5.58
C VAL A 126 11.94 3.73 6.19
N ASP A 127 12.49 3.29 7.33
CA ASP A 127 11.94 2.16 8.06
C ASP A 127 10.62 2.55 8.74
N ILE A 128 9.58 1.74 8.50
CA ILE A 128 8.27 1.90 9.10
C ILE A 128 8.09 0.80 10.15
N ARG A 129 7.71 1.19 11.36
CA ARG A 129 7.45 0.25 12.45
C ARG A 129 5.97 -0.04 12.55
N ARG A 130 5.65 -1.30 12.84
CA ARG A 130 4.29 -1.70 13.20
C ARG A 130 3.93 -1.06 14.54
N ASP A 131 2.80 -0.37 14.58
CA ASP A 131 2.21 0.13 15.82
C ASP A 131 1.42 -0.99 16.51
N PRO A 132 1.77 -1.41 17.74
CA PRO A 132 1.01 -2.39 18.50
C PRO A 132 -0.45 -2.01 18.73
N ASN A 133 -0.75 -0.70 18.77
CA ASN A 133 -2.08 -0.15 19.00
C ASN A 133 -2.82 0.18 17.69
N CYS A 134 -2.28 -0.18 16.53
CA CYS A 134 -2.91 0.09 15.25
C CYS A 134 -4.33 -0.51 15.21
N PRO A 135 -5.38 0.25 14.86
CA PRO A 135 -6.75 -0.25 14.85
C PRO A 135 -6.99 -1.34 13.78
N VAL A 136 -6.08 -1.47 12.82
CA VAL A 136 -6.19 -2.45 11.73
C VAL A 136 -5.36 -3.69 12.02
N CYS A 137 -4.05 -3.54 12.19
CA CYS A 137 -3.13 -4.67 12.34
C CYS A 137 -2.60 -4.86 13.77
N GLY A 138 -3.06 -4.09 14.75
CA GLY A 138 -2.68 -4.24 16.16
C GLY A 138 -3.27 -5.52 16.76
N GLY A 139 -2.58 -6.10 17.74
CA GLY A 139 -2.89 -7.42 18.31
C GLY A 139 -4.22 -7.54 19.09
N ASN A 140 -5.01 -6.46 19.19
CA ASN A 140 -6.22 -6.40 20.01
C ASN A 140 -7.54 -6.68 19.27
N LYS A 141 -7.52 -6.91 17.95
CA LYS A 141 -8.73 -7.43 17.26
C LYS A 141 -8.82 -8.93 17.53
N LYS A 142 -9.77 -9.35 18.37
CA LYS A 142 -10.26 -10.74 18.40
C LYS A 142 -10.69 -11.07 16.98
N ARG A 143 -9.89 -11.90 16.29
CA ARG A 143 -10.25 -12.49 14.99
C ARG A 143 -11.60 -13.19 15.19
N LYS A 144 -12.65 -12.67 14.55
CA LYS A 144 -13.97 -13.32 14.54
C LYS A 144 -13.93 -14.52 13.60
#